data_AF-A0A7J3MA46-F1
#
_entry.id   AF-A0A7J3MA46-F1
#
_cell.length_a   1.000
_cell.length_b   1.000
_cell.length_c   1.000
_cell.angle_alpha   90.00
_cell.angle_beta   90.00
_cell.angle_gamma   90.00
#
_symmetry.space_group_name_H-M   'P 1'
#
loop_
_entity.id
_entity.type
_entity.pdbx_description
1 polymer ?
#
loop_
_entity_poly.entity_id
_entity_poly.type
_entity_poly.pdbx_seq_one_letter_code
_entity_poly.pdbx_strand_id
1 'polypeptide(L)'
;MLSKLTDFFQILILSHFGWGLEEGVVIPQTIMTLIAISSLLVNRDSRVIYLVIIWIIFAFLAKGSVDPMGFLNDWMFINVPFFNWFREPLVFQMVQTVPFALLFGVTISKVYSILDRIEKPQILIFKIVLSMLFITIIIWSVEPAFLMTGAYGDPKRSYLASNYIPTDYYQILQWLKSQEPGRILMLPQYSLMMYTSSTYQGVILRDSSLPLWGDYLAKLLEDNKTHGIAKFLSLYNVKYVVLNPPEDIYWIHYSKPYSYFYSVLNSTPGLKLINIGTKGGKVFINEFTQPPVRTVTKIGLLVGNKADMMKVIEFSNLQEWVFQFANDPSSILNLEDYSAIIFGENGGITDLLVHMVDECYKIPLWEYASLWNIKETSKWVLGYPITPNLLKEVIISPKGLLANPSPNQMARMSFEFSVPESTMYEIWLRLGTGFSSGSITIVIGGKEAGSITVPSDTGLKWMKAGSIQLEKGSVQIQLLGNGQVFLDMMVIVPKYVFKELETSISKIINSKSYTLDEFINTIALNDSLEEHYSIQWVRKRPTSLYFRFANASSGYLIFSELYSPLWLLKSKSYESRSTIAYGLINMFVINSSDLEGEIEYIPQRFVDLGVYISIFGSVLSITLLVLSLRLHRSNFSRMK
;
A
#
# COMPACT_ATOMS: atom_id res chain seq x y z
N MET A 1 -30.91 -6.45 -20.54
CA MET A 1 -31.75 -5.44 -19.87
C MET A 1 -32.32 -5.98 -18.56
N LEU A 2 -32.96 -7.17 -18.56
CA LEU A 2 -33.41 -7.79 -17.31
C LEU A 2 -32.27 -8.04 -16.31
N SER A 3 -31.14 -8.61 -16.73
CA SER A 3 -29.97 -8.82 -15.83
C SER A 3 -29.50 -7.52 -15.16
N LYS A 4 -29.39 -6.43 -15.93
CA LYS A 4 -29.04 -5.10 -15.40
C LYS A 4 -30.10 -4.53 -14.44
N LEU A 5 -31.37 -4.88 -14.64
CA LEU A 5 -32.44 -4.54 -13.70
C LEU A 5 -32.28 -5.35 -12.40
N THR A 6 -31.96 -6.65 -12.52
CA THR A 6 -31.71 -7.53 -11.37
C THR A 6 -30.55 -7.01 -10.53
N ASP A 7 -29.45 -6.59 -11.15
CA ASP A 7 -28.29 -6.01 -10.46
C ASP A 7 -28.68 -4.72 -9.71
N PHE A 8 -29.45 -3.85 -10.36
CA PHE A 8 -29.94 -2.61 -9.75
C PHE A 8 -30.89 -2.87 -8.57
N PHE A 9 -31.77 -3.85 -8.70
CA PHE A 9 -32.65 -4.26 -7.60
C PHE A 9 -31.84 -4.89 -6.46
N GLN A 10 -30.87 -5.77 -6.73
CA GLN A 10 -30.00 -6.37 -5.70
C GLN A 10 -29.26 -5.29 -4.87
N ILE A 11 -28.79 -4.23 -5.52
CA ILE A 11 -28.20 -3.07 -4.85
C ILE A 11 -29.22 -2.34 -3.96
N LEU A 12 -30.43 -2.06 -4.47
CA LEU A 12 -31.51 -1.43 -3.71
C LEU A 12 -31.96 -2.27 -2.50
N ILE A 13 -31.82 -3.58 -2.60
CA ILE A 13 -32.30 -4.60 -1.66
C ILE A 13 -31.31 -4.83 -0.50
N LEU A 14 -30.21 -4.07 -0.39
CA LEU A 14 -29.13 -4.26 0.60
C LEU A 14 -28.32 -5.56 0.35
N SER A 15 -28.44 -6.16 -0.83
CA SER A 15 -27.85 -7.47 -1.15
C SER A 15 -26.56 -7.34 -1.97
N HIS A 16 -25.64 -6.44 -1.57
CA HIS A 16 -24.36 -6.24 -2.26
C HIS A 16 -23.31 -7.31 -1.94
N PHE A 17 -23.73 -8.47 -1.41
CA PHE A 17 -22.86 -9.62 -1.33
C PHE A 17 -22.85 -10.33 -2.70
N GLY A 18 -21.82 -10.07 -3.51
CA GLY A 18 -21.45 -10.89 -4.66
C GLY A 18 -21.11 -12.36 -4.31
N TRP A 19 -21.37 -12.76 -3.07
CA TRP A 19 -21.19 -14.08 -2.49
C TRP A 19 -22.45 -14.91 -2.71
N GLY A 20 -22.91 -15.03 -3.97
CA GLY A 20 -23.99 -15.91 -4.40
C GLY A 20 -25.07 -16.11 -3.33
N LEU A 21 -25.71 -15.02 -2.88
CA LEU A 21 -26.78 -15.11 -1.89
C LEU A 21 -27.79 -16.12 -2.42
N GLU A 22 -28.10 -17.13 -1.61
CA GLU A 22 -29.10 -18.11 -1.95
C GLU A 22 -30.40 -17.37 -2.31
N GLU A 23 -31.09 -17.81 -3.36
CA GLU A 23 -32.30 -17.16 -3.89
C GLU A 23 -33.35 -16.86 -2.79
N GLY A 24 -33.30 -17.61 -1.69
CA GLY A 24 -34.13 -17.45 -0.50
C GLY A 24 -34.02 -16.12 0.24
N VAL A 25 -32.92 -15.36 0.15
CA VAL A 25 -32.76 -14.07 0.87
C VAL A 25 -33.26 -12.88 0.05
N VAL A 26 -33.13 -12.95 -1.28
CA VAL A 26 -33.41 -11.82 -2.17
C VAL A 26 -34.90 -11.48 -2.16
N ILE A 27 -35.77 -12.50 -2.15
CA ILE A 27 -37.22 -12.32 -2.18
C ILE A 27 -37.74 -11.55 -0.95
N PRO A 28 -37.48 -11.97 0.31
CA PRO A 28 -37.98 -11.24 1.49
C PRO A 28 -37.43 -9.81 1.56
N GLN A 29 -36.16 -9.59 1.23
CA GLN A 29 -35.57 -8.24 1.22
C GLN A 29 -36.20 -7.34 0.14
N THR A 30 -36.55 -7.89 -1.03
CA THR A 30 -37.33 -7.19 -2.06
C THR A 30 -38.68 -6.75 -1.51
N ILE A 31 -39.40 -7.66 -0.86
CA ILE A 31 -40.71 -7.39 -0.27
C ILE A 31 -40.59 -6.28 0.80
N MET A 32 -39.60 -6.34 1.68
CA MET A 32 -39.35 -5.29 2.67
C MET A 32 -39.08 -3.93 2.03
N THR A 33 -38.32 -3.91 0.93
CA THR A 33 -38.02 -2.69 0.18
C THR A 33 -39.28 -2.08 -0.43
N LEU A 34 -40.14 -2.90 -1.03
CA LEU A 34 -41.43 -2.45 -1.55
C LEU A 34 -42.32 -1.90 -0.43
N ILE A 35 -42.34 -2.54 0.73
CA ILE A 35 -43.08 -2.04 1.91
C ILE A 35 -42.51 -0.70 2.37
N ALA A 36 -41.19 -0.55 2.47
CA ALA A 36 -40.55 0.71 2.86
C ALA A 36 -40.89 1.85 1.87
N ILE A 37 -40.77 1.62 0.57
CA ILE A 37 -41.09 2.63 -0.47
C ILE A 37 -42.58 2.98 -0.47
N SER A 38 -43.46 2.02 -0.14
CA SER A 38 -44.90 2.27 -0.07
C SER A 38 -45.30 3.31 0.97
N SER A 39 -44.39 3.69 1.88
CA SER A 39 -44.56 4.83 2.79
C SER A 39 -44.97 6.11 2.06
N LEU A 40 -44.47 6.36 0.84
CA LEU A 40 -44.87 7.51 0.01
C LEU A 40 -46.33 7.48 -0.44
N LEU A 41 -46.89 6.27 -0.59
CA LEU A 41 -48.29 6.09 -0.96
C LEU A 41 -49.20 6.35 0.24
N VAL A 42 -48.77 5.95 1.44
CA VAL A 42 -49.60 6.04 2.65
C VAL A 42 -49.38 7.34 3.44
N ASN A 43 -48.22 7.98 3.30
CA ASN A 43 -47.86 9.21 4.01
C ASN A 43 -46.93 10.11 3.17
N ARG A 44 -47.42 11.28 2.77
CA ARG A 44 -46.67 12.27 1.97
C ARG A 44 -46.12 13.44 2.79
N ASP A 45 -45.89 13.24 4.08
CA ASP A 45 -45.23 14.22 4.94
C ASP A 45 -43.81 14.52 4.40
N SER A 46 -43.39 15.79 4.46
CA SER A 46 -42.03 16.21 4.08
C SER A 46 -40.93 15.40 4.74
N ARG A 47 -41.17 14.89 5.96
CA ARG A 47 -40.25 14.01 6.69
C ARG A 47 -40.08 12.66 6.00
N VAL A 48 -41.16 12.07 5.47
CA VAL A 48 -41.10 10.78 4.73
C VAL A 48 -40.38 11.00 3.41
N ILE A 49 -40.70 12.08 2.70
CA ILE A 49 -40.03 12.43 1.43
C ILE A 49 -38.53 12.62 1.66
N TYR A 50 -38.15 13.35 2.72
CA TYR A 50 -36.74 13.53 3.11
C TYR A 50 -36.04 12.19 3.37
N LEU A 51 -36.66 11.29 4.14
CA LEU A 51 -36.09 9.96 4.40
C LEU A 51 -35.93 9.13 3.12
N VAL A 52 -36.90 9.19 2.19
CA VAL A 52 -36.78 8.50 0.90
C VAL A 52 -35.63 9.08 0.07
N ILE A 53 -35.50 10.40 0.00
CA ILE A 53 -34.41 11.05 -0.73
C ILE A 53 -33.06 10.61 -0.17
N ILE A 54 -32.89 10.63 1.16
CA ILE A 54 -31.68 10.13 1.82
C ILE A 54 -31.45 8.67 1.46
N TRP A 55 -32.47 7.82 1.57
CA TRP A 55 -32.35 6.41 1.26
C TRP A 55 -31.90 6.17 -0.19
N ILE A 56 -32.48 6.89 -1.17
CA ILE A 56 -32.09 6.81 -2.59
C ILE A 56 -30.65 7.27 -2.80
N ILE A 57 -30.24 8.40 -2.19
CA ILE A 57 -28.89 8.93 -2.31
C ILE A 57 -27.88 7.90 -1.78
N PHE A 58 -28.09 7.37 -0.58
CA PHE A 58 -27.14 6.41 0.01
C PHE A 58 -27.22 5.02 -0.65
N ALA A 59 -28.37 4.59 -1.17
CA ALA A 59 -28.47 3.39 -2.00
C ALA A 59 -27.65 3.55 -3.30
N PHE A 60 -27.68 4.75 -3.89
CA PHE A 60 -26.87 5.07 -5.06
C PHE A 60 -25.36 5.03 -4.76
N LEU A 61 -24.94 5.64 -3.65
CA LEU A 61 -23.54 5.63 -3.22
C LEU A 61 -23.07 4.21 -2.83
N ALA A 62 -23.92 3.43 -2.15
CA ALA A 62 -23.60 2.07 -1.69
C ALA A 62 -23.33 1.08 -2.83
N LYS A 63 -23.77 1.39 -4.05
CA LYS A 63 -23.55 0.55 -5.22
C LYS A 63 -22.16 0.66 -5.84
N GLY A 64 -21.43 1.73 -5.52
CA GLY A 64 -20.15 2.05 -6.15
C GLY A 64 -20.25 2.19 -7.68
N SER A 65 -19.28 1.62 -8.39
CA SER A 65 -19.12 1.74 -9.85
C SER A 65 -20.05 0.87 -10.68
N VAL A 66 -20.98 0.12 -10.05
CA VAL A 66 -21.92 -0.75 -10.76
C VAL A 66 -22.93 0.09 -11.56
N ASP A 67 -23.38 -0.37 -12.72
CA ASP A 67 -24.44 0.28 -13.52
C ASP A 67 -25.82 0.28 -12.82
N PRO A 68 -26.76 1.18 -13.16
CA PRO A 68 -26.65 2.35 -14.04
C PRO A 68 -26.02 3.57 -13.36
N MET A 69 -25.32 4.43 -14.10
CA MET A 69 -24.65 5.63 -13.58
C MET A 69 -23.48 5.37 -12.60
N GLY A 70 -22.82 4.21 -12.68
CA GLY A 70 -21.59 3.94 -11.89
C GLY A 70 -20.49 4.97 -12.13
N PHE A 71 -20.46 5.57 -13.32
CA PHE A 71 -19.54 6.65 -13.68
C PHE A 71 -19.62 7.88 -12.77
N LEU A 72 -20.76 8.15 -12.12
CA LEU A 72 -20.85 9.27 -11.16
C LEU A 72 -20.12 8.93 -9.86
N ASN A 73 -20.17 7.67 -9.39
CA ASN A 73 -19.37 7.23 -8.24
C ASN A 73 -17.87 7.27 -8.57
N ASP A 74 -17.47 6.81 -9.76
CA ASP A 74 -16.08 6.92 -10.23
C ASP A 74 -15.63 8.39 -10.31
N TRP A 75 -16.48 9.25 -10.88
CA TRP A 75 -16.23 10.68 -10.96
C TRP A 75 -16.10 11.30 -9.56
N MET A 76 -16.99 10.97 -8.62
CA MET A 76 -16.89 11.45 -7.24
C MET A 76 -15.62 10.96 -6.56
N PHE A 77 -15.28 9.69 -6.72
CA PHE A 77 -14.05 9.10 -6.17
C PHE A 77 -12.78 9.82 -6.64
N ILE A 78 -12.75 10.26 -7.89
CA ILE A 78 -11.61 10.96 -8.47
C ILE A 78 -11.63 12.47 -8.16
N ASN A 79 -12.80 13.10 -8.19
CA ASN A 79 -12.92 14.58 -8.23
C ASN A 79 -13.45 15.21 -6.94
N VAL A 80 -14.17 14.47 -6.09
CA VAL A 80 -14.69 14.99 -4.82
C VAL A 80 -13.66 14.77 -3.72
N PRO A 81 -13.15 15.85 -3.09
CA PRO A 81 -12.18 15.71 -2.01
C PRO A 81 -12.69 14.76 -0.92
N PHE A 82 -11.80 13.88 -0.45
CA PHE A 82 -12.06 12.87 0.59
C PHE A 82 -13.03 11.74 0.21
N PHE A 83 -13.69 11.78 -0.95
CA PHE A 83 -14.59 10.69 -1.35
C PHE A 83 -13.81 9.36 -1.55
N ASN A 84 -12.55 9.46 -1.98
CA ASN A 84 -11.65 8.31 -2.10
C ASN A 84 -11.29 7.64 -0.76
N TRP A 85 -11.67 8.22 0.39
CA TRP A 85 -11.56 7.56 1.69
C TRP A 85 -12.63 6.48 1.86
N PHE A 86 -13.78 6.62 1.19
CA PHE A 86 -14.84 5.61 1.14
C PHE A 86 -14.56 4.59 0.03
N ARG A 87 -13.40 3.90 0.14
CA ARG A 87 -12.97 2.88 -0.84
C ARG A 87 -13.95 1.72 -0.94
N GLU A 88 -14.65 1.43 0.16
CA GLU A 88 -15.69 0.42 0.22
C GLU A 88 -17.07 1.09 0.19
N PRO A 89 -17.82 1.00 -0.93
CA PRO A 89 -19.15 1.57 -1.04
C PRO A 89 -20.12 1.09 0.06
N LEU A 90 -19.90 -0.12 0.59
CA LEU A 90 -20.70 -0.73 1.65
C LEU A 90 -20.83 0.13 2.92
N VAL A 91 -19.91 1.06 3.18
CA VAL A 91 -20.04 1.99 4.32
C VAL A 91 -21.31 2.86 4.19
N PHE A 92 -21.69 3.24 2.96
CA PHE A 92 -22.93 3.99 2.72
C PHE A 92 -24.19 3.16 2.98
N GLN A 93 -24.09 1.83 2.90
CA GLN A 93 -25.19 0.92 3.22
C GLN A 93 -25.61 1.02 4.70
N MET A 94 -24.66 1.26 5.61
CA MET A 94 -24.97 1.47 7.03
C MET A 94 -25.83 2.73 7.21
N VAL A 95 -25.49 3.81 6.51
CA VAL A 95 -26.25 5.07 6.53
C VAL A 95 -27.62 4.90 5.86
N GLN A 96 -27.68 4.14 4.77
CA GLN A 96 -28.93 3.78 4.06
C GLN A 96 -29.91 2.97 4.93
N THR A 97 -29.40 2.13 5.82
CA THR A 97 -30.24 1.21 6.62
C THR A 97 -31.16 1.94 7.60
N VAL A 98 -30.74 3.10 8.12
CA VAL A 98 -31.53 3.92 9.07
C VAL A 98 -32.81 4.48 8.45
N PRO A 99 -32.77 5.25 7.33
CA PRO A 99 -33.99 5.74 6.71
C PRO A 99 -34.84 4.59 6.19
N PHE A 100 -34.25 3.50 5.71
CA PHE A 100 -34.99 2.30 5.30
C PHE A 100 -35.86 1.75 6.45
N ALA A 101 -35.27 1.53 7.63
CA ALA A 101 -35.98 1.01 8.80
C ALA A 101 -37.10 1.96 9.26
N LEU A 102 -36.85 3.27 9.24
CA LEU A 102 -37.87 4.28 9.58
C LEU A 102 -39.03 4.28 8.57
N LEU A 103 -38.73 4.24 7.28
CA LEU A 103 -39.76 4.19 6.22
C LEU A 103 -40.61 2.93 6.34
N PHE A 104 -39.99 1.77 6.59
CA PHE A 104 -40.68 0.51 6.84
C PHE A 104 -41.62 0.62 8.05
N GLY A 105 -41.15 1.17 9.18
CA GLY A 105 -41.97 1.39 10.37
C GLY A 105 -43.12 2.38 10.15
N VAL A 106 -42.88 3.47 9.41
CA VAL A 106 -43.91 4.45 9.04
C VAL A 106 -45.00 3.79 8.19
N THR A 107 -44.64 2.97 7.21
CA THR A 107 -45.61 2.21 6.40
C THR A 107 -46.49 1.36 7.30
N ILE A 108 -45.90 0.52 8.14
CA ILE A 108 -46.65 -0.39 9.02
C ILE A 108 -47.57 0.42 9.94
N SER A 109 -47.05 1.42 10.64
CA SER A 109 -47.83 2.28 11.53
C SER A 109 -49.03 2.91 10.82
N LYS A 110 -48.83 3.40 9.58
CA LYS A 110 -49.89 4.03 8.82
C LYS A 110 -50.95 3.03 8.35
N VAL A 111 -50.54 1.83 7.93
CA VAL A 111 -51.47 0.73 7.60
C VAL A 111 -52.34 0.37 8.80
N TYR A 112 -51.75 0.22 10.00
CA TYR A 112 -52.52 -0.01 11.24
C TYR A 112 -53.49 1.13 11.53
N SER A 113 -53.07 2.39 11.38
CA SER A 113 -53.95 3.54 11.60
C SER A 113 -55.13 3.61 10.62
N ILE A 114 -55.00 3.05 9.41
CA ILE A 114 -56.09 2.92 8.45
C ILE A 114 -57.04 1.81 8.91
N LEU A 115 -56.51 0.66 9.33
CA LEU A 115 -57.29 -0.46 9.84
C LEU A 115 -58.05 -0.12 11.14
N ASP A 116 -57.47 0.70 12.02
CA ASP A 116 -58.13 1.20 13.25
C ASP A 116 -59.42 1.99 12.97
N ARG A 117 -59.59 2.54 11.77
CA ARG A 117 -60.81 3.27 11.38
C ARG A 117 -61.97 2.35 11.01
N ILE A 118 -61.74 1.04 10.92
CA ILE A 118 -62.76 0.07 10.51
C ILE A 118 -63.30 -0.63 11.77
N GLU A 119 -64.54 -0.31 12.15
CA GLU A 119 -65.23 -0.84 13.34
C GLU A 119 -65.81 -2.25 13.11
N LYS A 120 -64.98 -3.20 12.67
CA LYS A 120 -65.40 -4.59 12.46
C LYS A 120 -64.55 -5.56 13.29
N PRO A 121 -65.14 -6.54 13.98
CA PRO A 121 -64.38 -7.50 14.79
C PRO A 121 -63.39 -8.33 13.95
N GLN A 122 -63.68 -8.56 12.66
CA GLN A 122 -62.76 -9.25 11.75
C GLN A 122 -61.43 -8.49 11.55
N ILE A 123 -61.40 -7.18 11.80
CA ILE A 123 -60.20 -6.36 11.63
C ILE A 123 -59.14 -6.68 12.68
N LEU A 124 -59.54 -7.08 13.89
CA LEU A 124 -58.58 -7.54 14.91
C LEU A 124 -57.83 -8.78 14.43
N ILE A 125 -58.57 -9.76 13.88
CA ILE A 125 -57.98 -10.98 13.32
C ILE A 125 -57.05 -10.62 12.14
N PHE A 126 -57.50 -9.74 11.24
CA PHE A 126 -56.69 -9.28 10.11
C PHE A 126 -55.39 -8.60 10.56
N LYS A 127 -55.45 -7.74 11.60
CA LYS A 127 -54.27 -7.09 12.19
C LYS A 127 -53.27 -8.09 12.76
N ILE A 128 -53.74 -9.15 13.41
CA ILE A 128 -52.89 -10.22 13.95
C ILE A 128 -52.21 -10.96 12.80
N VAL A 129 -52.97 -11.38 11.78
CA VAL A 129 -52.44 -12.06 10.60
C VAL A 129 -51.41 -11.19 9.87
N LEU A 130 -51.67 -9.90 9.72
CA LEU A 130 -50.76 -8.95 9.08
C LEU A 130 -49.48 -8.72 9.91
N SER A 131 -49.58 -8.64 11.24
CA SER A 131 -48.41 -8.60 12.13
C SER A 131 -47.56 -9.85 11.96
N MET A 132 -48.19 -11.03 11.98
CA MET A 132 -47.50 -12.31 11.78
C MET A 132 -46.81 -12.36 10.42
N LEU A 133 -47.46 -11.90 9.36
CA LEU A 133 -46.85 -11.81 8.02
C LEU A 133 -45.60 -10.92 8.02
N PHE A 134 -45.66 -9.72 8.60
CA PHE A 134 -44.49 -8.85 8.67
C PHE A 134 -43.35 -9.47 9.49
N ILE A 135 -43.68 -10.08 10.64
CA ILE A 135 -42.71 -10.81 11.45
C ILE A 135 -42.07 -11.96 10.66
N THR A 136 -42.87 -12.74 9.92
CA THR A 136 -42.36 -13.82 9.06
C THR A 136 -41.43 -13.30 7.97
N ILE A 137 -41.77 -12.18 7.31
CA ILE A 137 -40.89 -11.57 6.29
C ILE A 137 -39.56 -11.14 6.92
N ILE A 138 -39.62 -10.51 8.10
CA ILE A 138 -38.41 -10.10 8.83
C ILE A 138 -37.58 -11.34 9.18
N ILE A 139 -38.17 -12.36 9.80
CA ILE A 139 -37.48 -13.60 10.17
C ILE A 139 -36.88 -14.27 8.93
N TRP A 140 -37.64 -14.38 7.83
CA TRP A 140 -37.17 -14.99 6.59
C TRP A 140 -35.97 -14.23 5.99
N SER A 141 -35.96 -12.90 6.09
CA SER A 141 -34.82 -12.09 5.62
C SER A 141 -33.52 -12.30 6.40
N VAL A 142 -33.60 -12.78 7.65
CA VAL A 142 -32.45 -13.01 8.53
C VAL A 142 -32.23 -14.50 8.84
N GLU A 143 -33.08 -15.39 8.34
CA GLU A 143 -33.08 -16.82 8.65
C GLU A 143 -31.73 -17.48 8.38
N PRO A 144 -31.02 -17.19 7.25
CA PRO A 144 -29.75 -17.84 7.00
C PRO A 144 -28.66 -17.44 7.99
N ALA A 145 -28.72 -16.20 8.50
CA ALA A 145 -27.81 -15.73 9.53
C ALA A 145 -28.15 -16.35 10.91
N PHE A 146 -29.43 -16.56 11.22
CA PHE A 146 -29.86 -17.17 12.48
C PHE A 146 -29.63 -18.68 12.53
N LEU A 147 -29.97 -19.39 11.45
CA LEU A 147 -29.79 -20.83 11.37
C LEU A 147 -28.38 -21.24 10.97
N MET A 148 -27.51 -20.27 10.67
CA MET A 148 -26.16 -20.52 10.16
C MET A 148 -26.23 -21.49 8.98
N THR A 149 -27.04 -21.18 7.97
CA THR A 149 -27.15 -21.97 6.73
C THR A 149 -26.37 -21.29 5.59
N GLY A 150 -26.11 -22.05 4.53
CA GLY A 150 -25.39 -21.55 3.35
C GLY A 150 -24.04 -20.91 3.67
N ALA A 151 -23.81 -19.71 3.15
CA ALA A 151 -22.59 -18.94 3.36
C ALA A 151 -22.33 -18.53 4.83
N TYR A 152 -23.36 -18.52 5.69
CA TYR A 152 -23.21 -18.22 7.12
C TYR A 152 -22.90 -19.47 7.96
N GLY A 153 -23.19 -20.66 7.44
CA GLY A 153 -22.97 -21.94 8.12
C GLY A 153 -21.69 -22.67 7.74
N ASP A 154 -21.24 -22.52 6.51
CA ASP A 154 -20.11 -23.27 5.98
C ASP A 154 -18.81 -22.87 6.71
N PRO A 155 -18.17 -23.74 7.50
CA PRO A 155 -16.94 -23.41 8.22
C PRO A 155 -15.80 -22.94 7.31
N LYS A 156 -15.83 -23.34 6.03
CA LYS A 156 -14.82 -22.98 5.04
C LYS A 156 -15.10 -21.65 4.34
N ARG A 157 -16.34 -21.14 4.40
CA ARG A 157 -16.75 -19.91 3.69
C ARG A 157 -17.35 -18.84 4.60
N SER A 158 -17.79 -19.20 5.78
CA SER A 158 -18.47 -18.34 6.72
C SER A 158 -17.51 -17.67 7.68
N TYR A 159 -17.66 -16.36 7.81
CA TYR A 159 -17.03 -15.57 8.88
C TYR A 159 -17.75 -15.71 10.23
N LEU A 160 -18.98 -16.23 10.24
CA LEU A 160 -19.79 -16.44 11.46
C LEU A 160 -19.68 -17.86 12.01
N ALA A 161 -19.25 -18.82 11.20
CA ALA A 161 -19.00 -20.17 11.68
C ALA A 161 -17.90 -20.12 12.75
N SER A 162 -18.19 -20.72 13.91
CA SER A 162 -17.22 -20.86 14.99
C SER A 162 -16.08 -21.78 14.53
N ASN A 163 -15.08 -21.21 13.89
CA ASN A 163 -13.86 -21.91 13.59
C ASN A 163 -13.08 -22.11 14.90
N TYR A 164 -12.89 -23.38 15.27
CA TYR A 164 -12.03 -23.73 16.39
C TYR A 164 -10.63 -23.20 16.08
N ILE A 165 -10.19 -22.21 16.84
CA ILE A 165 -8.82 -21.68 16.75
C ILE A 165 -7.89 -22.77 17.30
N PRO A 166 -6.98 -23.34 16.50
CA PRO A 166 -6.04 -24.34 16.99
C PRO A 166 -5.31 -23.86 18.25
N THR A 167 -5.12 -24.75 19.23
CA THR A 167 -4.43 -24.44 20.51
C THR A 167 -3.06 -23.84 20.30
N ASP A 168 -2.41 -24.21 19.21
CA ASP A 168 -1.09 -23.73 18.82
C ASP A 168 -1.03 -22.21 18.67
N TYR A 169 -2.09 -21.56 18.18
CA TYR A 169 -2.14 -20.09 18.10
C TYR A 169 -2.08 -19.45 19.49
N TYR A 170 -2.82 -20.01 20.45
CA TYR A 170 -2.80 -19.52 21.82
C TYR A 170 -1.45 -19.76 22.49
N GLN A 171 -0.82 -20.91 22.25
CA GLN A 171 0.51 -21.21 22.77
C GLN A 171 1.59 -20.29 22.19
N ILE A 172 1.57 -20.07 20.86
CA ILE A 172 2.45 -19.10 20.19
C ILE A 172 2.23 -17.71 20.79
N LEU A 173 0.98 -17.27 20.94
CA LEU A 173 0.65 -15.96 21.49
C LEU A 173 1.12 -15.79 22.94
N GLN A 174 0.86 -16.78 23.79
CA GLN A 174 1.29 -16.77 25.19
C GLN A 174 2.82 -16.76 25.28
N TRP A 175 3.50 -17.54 24.45
CA TRP A 175 4.96 -17.52 24.37
C TRP A 175 5.47 -16.16 23.91
N LEU A 176 4.94 -15.59 22.83
CA LEU A 176 5.35 -14.28 22.32
C LEU A 176 5.22 -13.19 23.39
N LYS A 177 4.10 -13.17 24.13
CA LYS A 177 3.86 -12.21 25.23
C LYS A 177 4.88 -12.29 26.37
N SER A 178 5.56 -13.43 26.55
CA SER A 178 6.60 -13.60 27.58
C SER A 178 8.00 -13.27 27.08
N GLN A 179 8.18 -13.00 25.78
CA GLN A 179 9.46 -12.66 25.19
C GLN A 179 9.69 -11.14 25.15
N GLU A 180 10.93 -10.73 24.88
CA GLU A 180 11.25 -9.34 24.63
C GLU A 180 10.50 -8.78 23.39
N PRO A 181 10.19 -7.47 23.37
CA PRO A 181 9.54 -6.84 22.22
C PRO A 181 10.35 -7.00 20.92
N GLY A 182 9.64 -7.16 19.82
CA GLY A 182 10.19 -7.28 18.48
C GLY A 182 9.08 -7.46 17.45
N ARG A 183 9.38 -7.26 16.16
CA ARG A 183 8.39 -7.54 15.12
C ARG A 183 8.29 -9.02 14.82
N ILE A 184 7.12 -9.40 14.32
CA ILE A 184 6.79 -10.79 14.01
C ILE A 184 6.47 -10.89 12.53
N LEU A 185 7.22 -11.72 11.80
CA LEU A 185 6.80 -12.18 10.48
C LEU A 185 5.98 -13.46 10.65
N MET A 186 4.72 -13.46 10.23
CA MET A 186 3.88 -14.66 10.27
C MET A 186 3.71 -15.24 8.85
N LEU A 187 3.84 -16.57 8.73
CA LEU A 187 3.66 -17.31 7.49
C LEU A 187 2.52 -18.33 7.64
N PRO A 188 1.63 -18.47 6.65
CA PRO A 188 1.65 -17.76 5.37
C PRO A 188 1.26 -16.28 5.57
N GLN A 189 1.69 -15.42 4.66
CA GLN A 189 1.62 -13.95 4.85
C GLN A 189 0.19 -13.40 4.98
N TYR A 190 -0.81 -14.18 4.56
CA TYR A 190 -2.21 -13.80 4.56
C TYR A 190 -3.03 -14.48 5.66
N SER A 191 -2.38 -15.04 6.68
CA SER A 191 -3.13 -15.67 7.77
C SER A 191 -4.11 -14.69 8.44
N LEU A 192 -5.36 -15.13 8.60
CA LEU A 192 -6.39 -14.39 9.36
C LEU A 192 -5.99 -14.20 10.83
N MET A 193 -5.08 -15.03 11.35
CA MET A 193 -4.67 -15.03 12.75
C MET A 193 -3.37 -14.26 12.97
N MET A 194 -3.23 -13.12 12.28
CA MET A 194 -2.07 -12.26 12.49
C MET A 194 -2.17 -11.56 13.85
N TYR A 195 -1.21 -11.84 14.74
CA TYR A 195 -1.12 -11.14 16.01
C TYR A 195 -0.47 -9.77 15.80
N THR A 196 -1.21 -8.72 16.15
CA THR A 196 -0.68 -7.36 16.26
C THR A 196 -1.04 -6.80 17.63
N SER A 197 -0.11 -6.08 18.24
CA SER A 197 -0.30 -5.34 19.48
C SER A 197 0.60 -4.10 19.48
N SER A 198 0.44 -3.20 20.45
CA SER A 198 1.34 -2.06 20.61
C SER A 198 2.80 -2.47 20.84
N THR A 199 3.03 -3.68 21.38
CA THR A 199 4.36 -4.22 21.71
C THR A 199 4.93 -5.08 20.59
N TYR A 200 4.07 -5.77 19.82
CA TYR A 200 4.45 -6.63 18.71
C TYR A 200 3.73 -6.18 17.45
N GLN A 201 4.47 -5.61 16.51
CA GLN A 201 3.95 -5.28 15.20
C GLN A 201 4.13 -6.49 14.27
N GLY A 202 3.02 -6.98 13.72
CA GLY A 202 3.05 -7.96 12.64
C GLY A 202 3.63 -7.32 11.38
N VAL A 203 4.50 -8.05 10.68
CA VAL A 203 5.02 -7.67 9.36
C VAL A 203 4.34 -8.55 8.33
N ILE A 204 3.55 -7.91 7.47
CA ILE A 204 3.00 -8.54 6.27
C ILE A 204 3.96 -8.19 5.14
N LEU A 205 4.70 -9.16 4.59
CA LEU A 205 5.63 -8.86 3.49
C LEU A 205 4.86 -8.33 2.28
N ARG A 206 3.77 -8.97 1.84
CA ARG A 206 2.92 -8.49 0.73
C ARG A 206 1.99 -7.30 1.06
N ASP A 207 2.29 -6.52 2.09
CA ASP A 207 1.49 -5.32 2.36
C ASP A 207 1.63 -4.32 1.18
N SER A 208 0.52 -3.73 0.78
CA SER A 208 0.48 -2.58 -0.11
C SER A 208 1.33 -1.38 0.35
N SER A 209 1.64 -1.29 1.65
CA SER A 209 2.57 -0.30 2.22
C SER A 209 4.05 -0.66 1.99
N LEU A 210 4.34 -1.90 1.56
CA LEU A 210 5.66 -2.42 1.19
C LEU A 210 5.78 -2.72 -0.32
N PRO A 211 5.23 -1.90 -1.23
CA PRO A 211 4.90 -2.36 -2.58
C PRO A 211 6.14 -2.78 -3.40
N LEU A 212 7.33 -2.25 -3.09
CA LEU A 212 8.55 -2.56 -3.82
C LEU A 212 9.36 -3.72 -3.22
N TRP A 213 9.48 -3.81 -1.90
CA TRP A 213 10.34 -4.82 -1.25
C TRP A 213 9.55 -6.01 -0.74
N GLY A 214 8.31 -5.80 -0.34
CA GLY A 214 7.44 -6.81 0.23
C GLY A 214 7.25 -8.03 -0.65
N ASP A 215 6.77 -7.80 -1.86
CA ASP A 215 6.63 -8.82 -2.91
C ASP A 215 7.96 -9.49 -3.26
N TYR A 216 9.04 -8.71 -3.33
CA TYR A 216 10.36 -9.24 -3.67
C TYR A 216 10.88 -10.18 -2.58
N LEU A 217 10.75 -9.81 -1.31
CA LEU A 217 11.17 -10.63 -0.17
C LEU A 217 10.28 -11.87 0.00
N ALA A 218 8.97 -11.69 -0.19
CA ALA A 218 8.03 -12.81 -0.24
C ALA A 218 8.47 -13.83 -1.28
N LYS A 219 8.84 -13.36 -2.47
CA LYS A 219 9.30 -14.19 -3.58
C LYS A 219 10.66 -14.83 -3.31
N LEU A 220 11.63 -14.09 -2.77
CA LEU A 220 12.94 -14.62 -2.38
C LEU A 220 12.81 -15.76 -1.37
N LEU A 221 11.89 -15.61 -0.40
CA LEU A 221 11.60 -16.64 0.59
C LEU A 221 10.84 -17.83 -0.04
N GLU A 222 9.84 -17.57 -0.89
CA GLU A 222 9.05 -18.60 -1.60
C GLU A 222 9.84 -19.42 -2.62
N ASP A 223 10.89 -18.83 -3.18
CA ASP A 223 11.77 -19.48 -4.16
C ASP A 223 13.10 -19.95 -3.54
N ASN A 224 13.34 -19.66 -2.25
CA ASN A 224 14.57 -19.96 -1.52
C ASN A 224 15.86 -19.50 -2.25
N LYS A 225 15.87 -18.24 -2.71
CA LYS A 225 16.95 -17.69 -3.57
C LYS A 225 18.11 -17.01 -2.83
N THR A 226 18.07 -16.92 -1.50
CA THR A 226 19.11 -16.25 -0.70
C THR A 226 19.25 -16.90 0.66
N HIS A 227 20.49 -16.95 1.17
CA HIS A 227 20.77 -17.36 2.55
C HIS A 227 20.74 -16.16 3.52
N GLY A 228 20.81 -14.93 3.01
CA GLY A 228 20.80 -13.68 3.77
C GLY A 228 19.42 -13.18 4.23
N ILE A 229 18.34 -13.97 4.07
CA ILE A 229 16.98 -13.51 4.41
C ILE A 229 16.84 -13.11 5.89
N ALA A 230 17.51 -13.80 6.81
CA ALA A 230 17.48 -13.47 8.24
C ALA A 230 18.08 -12.07 8.53
N LYS A 231 19.23 -11.76 7.92
CA LYS A 231 19.83 -10.42 7.99
C LYS A 231 18.92 -9.37 7.38
N PHE A 232 18.28 -9.66 6.24
CA PHE A 232 17.33 -8.72 5.66
C PHE A 232 16.13 -8.46 6.59
N LEU A 233 15.53 -9.51 7.15
CA LEU A 233 14.42 -9.39 8.10
C LEU A 233 14.80 -8.54 9.34
N SER A 234 16.08 -8.56 9.73
CA SER A 234 16.58 -7.72 10.81
C SER A 234 16.48 -6.21 10.52
N LEU A 235 16.50 -5.79 9.26
CA LEU A 235 16.32 -4.38 8.89
C LEU A 235 14.96 -3.84 9.32
N TYR A 236 13.93 -4.70 9.34
CA TYR A 236 12.60 -4.40 9.85
C TYR A 236 12.44 -4.65 11.35
N ASN A 237 13.51 -4.99 12.07
CA ASN A 237 13.43 -5.45 13.46
C ASN A 237 12.49 -6.67 13.60
N VAL A 238 12.48 -7.57 12.62
CA VAL A 238 11.78 -8.85 12.74
C VAL A 238 12.62 -9.77 13.61
N LYS A 239 12.15 -9.96 14.85
CA LYS A 239 12.77 -10.81 15.85
C LYS A 239 12.26 -12.25 15.80
N TYR A 240 10.99 -12.40 15.48
CA TYR A 240 10.32 -13.69 15.47
C TYR A 240 9.75 -13.97 14.08
N VAL A 241 10.02 -15.16 13.56
CA VAL A 241 9.35 -15.69 12.38
C VAL A 241 8.46 -16.84 12.83
N VAL A 242 7.15 -16.66 12.70
CA VAL A 242 6.15 -17.64 13.11
C VAL A 242 5.64 -18.37 11.88
N LEU A 243 5.74 -19.69 11.90
CA LEU A 243 5.10 -20.56 10.93
C LEU A 243 3.79 -21.05 11.56
N ASN A 244 2.67 -20.57 11.03
CA ASN A 244 1.35 -20.94 11.53
C ASN A 244 1.08 -22.43 11.36
N PRO A 245 0.19 -23.02 12.18
CA PRO A 245 -0.16 -24.43 12.09
C PRO A 245 -0.57 -24.83 10.66
N PRO A 246 -0.27 -26.07 10.24
CA PRO A 246 -0.56 -26.56 8.89
C PRO A 246 -2.06 -26.57 8.57
N GLU A 247 -2.94 -26.52 9.57
CA GLU A 247 -4.39 -26.41 9.43
C GLU A 247 -4.86 -25.00 9.03
N ASP A 248 -3.97 -24.00 9.00
CA ASP A 248 -4.29 -22.66 8.49
C ASP A 248 -4.69 -22.75 7.00
N ILE A 249 -5.93 -22.35 6.70
CA ILE A 249 -6.55 -22.44 5.38
C ILE A 249 -5.75 -21.70 4.30
N TYR A 250 -4.93 -20.71 4.66
CA TYR A 250 -4.12 -19.94 3.71
C TYR A 250 -2.94 -20.73 3.13
N TRP A 251 -2.53 -21.83 3.77
CA TRP A 251 -1.56 -22.76 3.18
C TRP A 251 -2.08 -23.41 1.90
N ILE A 252 -3.39 -23.60 1.77
CA ILE A 252 -4.02 -24.31 0.65
C ILE A 252 -4.19 -23.38 -0.55
N HIS A 253 -4.56 -22.12 -0.31
CA HIS A 253 -5.06 -21.24 -1.38
C HIS A 253 -4.05 -20.20 -1.86
N TYR A 254 -3.11 -19.76 -1.02
CA TYR A 254 -2.37 -18.52 -1.27
C TYR A 254 -0.86 -18.62 -1.07
N SER A 255 -0.34 -19.81 -0.79
CA SER A 255 1.05 -20.00 -0.38
C SER A 255 1.63 -21.34 -0.85
N LYS A 256 2.96 -21.46 -0.86
CA LYS A 256 3.61 -22.78 -0.93
C LYS A 256 3.21 -23.62 0.30
N PRO A 257 3.24 -24.96 0.21
CA PRO A 257 2.86 -25.83 1.32
C PRO A 257 3.65 -25.53 2.60
N TYR A 258 3.03 -25.72 3.77
CA TYR A 258 3.67 -25.55 5.08
C TYR A 258 5.05 -26.22 5.18
N SER A 259 5.17 -27.47 4.71
CA SER A 259 6.42 -28.25 4.78
C SER A 259 7.57 -27.63 4.01
N TYR A 260 7.27 -26.91 2.92
CA TYR A 260 8.26 -26.18 2.14
C TYR A 260 8.85 -25.04 2.97
N PHE A 261 8.02 -24.17 3.55
CA PHE A 261 8.50 -23.05 4.37
C PHE A 261 9.21 -23.53 5.64
N TYR A 262 8.74 -24.60 6.27
CA TYR A 262 9.45 -25.20 7.40
C TYR A 262 10.89 -25.58 7.01
N SER A 263 11.07 -26.25 5.87
CA SER A 263 12.39 -26.64 5.36
C SER A 263 13.28 -25.43 5.05
N VAL A 264 12.72 -24.41 4.37
CA VAL A 264 13.44 -23.17 4.04
C VAL A 264 13.89 -22.45 5.31
N LEU A 265 12.98 -22.18 6.25
CA LEU A 265 13.30 -21.49 7.49
C LEU A 265 14.29 -22.26 8.36
N ASN A 266 14.15 -23.59 8.43
CA ASN A 266 15.03 -24.44 9.23
C ASN A 266 16.45 -24.58 8.64
N SER A 267 16.61 -24.35 7.33
CA SER A 267 17.92 -24.35 6.66
C SER A 267 18.53 -22.95 6.51
N THR A 268 17.80 -21.90 6.90
CA THR A 268 18.24 -20.52 6.77
C THR A 268 19.23 -20.15 7.90
N PRO A 269 20.47 -19.71 7.58
CA PRO A 269 21.42 -19.25 8.59
C PRO A 269 20.86 -18.08 9.42
N GLY A 270 21.04 -18.14 10.74
CA GLY A 270 20.58 -17.12 11.69
C GLY A 270 19.10 -17.19 12.07
N LEU A 271 18.33 -18.17 11.58
CA LEU A 271 17.00 -18.48 12.11
C LEU A 271 17.07 -19.72 13.00
N LYS A 272 16.84 -19.55 14.30
CA LYS A 272 16.86 -20.66 15.27
C LYS A 272 15.45 -21.09 15.65
N LEU A 273 15.10 -22.34 15.33
CA LEU A 273 13.83 -22.94 15.75
C LEU A 273 13.78 -23.07 17.28
N ILE A 274 12.69 -22.60 17.88
CA ILE A 274 12.39 -22.74 19.31
C ILE A 274 11.24 -23.72 19.50
N ASN A 275 11.45 -24.70 20.38
CA ASN A 275 10.39 -25.61 20.77
C ASN A 275 9.55 -24.99 21.89
N ILE A 276 8.32 -24.61 21.54
CA ILE A 276 7.35 -24.00 22.47
C ILE A 276 6.21 -24.95 22.84
N GLY A 277 6.33 -26.24 22.53
CA GLY A 277 5.32 -27.27 22.85
C GLY A 277 4.09 -27.30 21.92
N THR A 278 4.13 -26.57 20.82
CA THR A 278 3.11 -26.59 19.75
C THR A 278 3.19 -27.86 18.92
N LYS A 279 2.04 -28.34 18.44
CA LYS A 279 1.98 -29.55 17.61
C LYS A 279 2.40 -29.27 16.17
N GLY A 280 1.80 -28.26 15.55
CA GLY A 280 2.00 -27.85 14.16
C GLY A 280 2.60 -26.45 14.01
N GLY A 281 2.25 -25.48 14.86
CA GLY A 281 2.87 -24.15 14.82
C GLY A 281 4.37 -24.20 15.14
N LYS A 282 5.19 -23.35 14.51
CA LYS A 282 6.65 -23.25 14.81
C LYS A 282 7.04 -21.79 14.96
N VAL A 283 8.05 -21.54 15.79
CA VAL A 283 8.60 -20.20 16.00
C VAL A 283 10.10 -20.24 15.83
N PHE A 284 10.62 -19.34 15.01
CA PHE A 284 12.04 -19.13 14.80
C PHE A 284 12.44 -17.78 15.39
N ILE A 285 13.58 -17.73 16.07
CA ILE A 285 14.22 -16.49 16.51
C ILE A 285 15.24 -16.07 15.45
N ASN A 286 15.19 -14.81 15.04
CA ASN A 286 16.19 -14.21 14.18
C ASN A 286 17.37 -13.69 15.01
N GLU A 287 18.53 -14.30 14.82
CA GLU A 287 19.75 -13.94 15.56
C GLU A 287 20.36 -12.62 15.14
N PHE A 288 20.05 -12.16 13.93
CA PHE A 288 20.57 -10.89 13.40
C PHE A 288 19.73 -9.68 13.81
N THR A 289 18.66 -9.87 14.58
CA THR A 289 17.69 -8.83 14.94
C THR A 289 18.37 -7.57 15.45
N GLN A 290 17.98 -6.45 14.86
CA GLN A 290 18.46 -5.12 15.22
C GLN A 290 17.43 -4.39 16.09
N PRO A 291 17.86 -3.52 17.02
CA PRO A 291 16.92 -2.68 17.75
C PRO A 291 16.18 -1.74 16.76
N PRO A 292 14.97 -1.25 17.12
CA PRO A 292 14.19 -0.43 16.21
C PRO A 292 14.87 0.89 15.82
N VAL A 293 15.78 1.37 16.68
CA VAL A 293 16.67 2.49 16.38
C VAL A 293 18.09 2.04 16.68
N ARG A 294 19.00 2.32 15.74
CA ARG A 294 20.44 2.08 15.89
C ARG A 294 21.25 3.18 15.22
N THR A 295 22.50 3.32 15.62
CA THR A 295 23.46 4.20 14.93
C THR A 295 24.39 3.39 14.07
N VAL A 296 24.80 3.96 12.95
CA VAL A 296 25.82 3.41 12.05
C VAL A 296 26.81 4.50 11.70
N THR A 297 28.06 4.12 11.46
CA THR A 297 29.18 5.04 11.23
C THR A 297 29.55 5.15 9.76
N LYS A 298 29.28 4.11 8.96
CA LYS A 298 29.62 4.05 7.54
C LYS A 298 28.38 4.01 6.67
N ILE A 299 28.43 4.73 5.56
CA ILE A 299 27.39 4.72 4.53
C ILE A 299 27.98 4.31 3.19
N GLY A 300 27.35 3.35 2.53
CA GLY A 300 27.69 2.93 1.18
C GLY A 300 26.65 3.37 0.16
N LEU A 301 27.09 3.83 -1.01
CA LEU A 301 26.24 4.11 -2.15
C LEU A 301 26.25 2.91 -3.09
N LEU A 302 25.11 2.25 -3.27
CA LEU A 302 24.97 1.13 -4.20
C LEU A 302 24.43 1.61 -5.55
N VAL A 303 25.27 1.56 -6.57
CA VAL A 303 24.89 1.71 -7.98
C VAL A 303 24.50 0.33 -8.50
N GLY A 304 23.22 -0.03 -8.38
CA GLY A 304 22.76 -1.38 -8.72
C GLY A 304 21.26 -1.57 -8.48
N ASN A 305 20.85 -2.83 -8.37
CA ASN A 305 19.47 -3.25 -8.18
C ASN A 305 19.23 -3.91 -6.82
N LYS A 306 18.00 -4.39 -6.57
CA LYS A 306 17.63 -5.01 -5.29
C LYS A 306 18.40 -6.31 -5.01
N ALA A 307 18.71 -7.10 -6.04
CA ALA A 307 19.51 -8.31 -5.88
C ALA A 307 20.95 -8.01 -5.45
N ASP A 308 21.54 -6.95 -6.01
CA ASP A 308 22.86 -6.46 -5.57
C ASP A 308 22.80 -6.04 -4.09
N MET A 309 21.74 -5.33 -3.68
CA MET A 309 21.53 -4.93 -2.29
C MET A 309 21.36 -6.13 -1.35
N MET A 310 20.68 -7.20 -1.78
CA MET A 310 20.58 -8.43 -1.00
C MET A 310 21.95 -9.04 -0.73
N LYS A 311 22.82 -9.11 -1.74
CA LYS A 311 24.19 -9.61 -1.60
C LYS A 311 24.97 -8.73 -0.62
N VAL A 312 24.90 -7.40 -0.78
CA VAL A 312 25.55 -6.46 0.15
C VAL A 312 25.08 -6.68 1.60
N ILE A 313 23.76 -6.79 1.83
CA ILE A 313 23.19 -7.03 3.18
C ILE A 313 23.63 -8.38 3.75
N GLU A 314 23.68 -9.42 2.90
CA GLU A 314 24.06 -10.77 3.32
C GLU A 314 25.48 -10.83 3.89
N PHE A 315 26.43 -10.09 3.30
CA PHE A 315 27.83 -10.12 3.73
C PHE A 315 28.25 -8.96 4.64
N SER A 316 27.46 -7.88 4.72
CA SER A 316 27.81 -6.73 5.55
C SER A 316 27.50 -6.92 7.05
N ASN A 317 28.20 -6.13 7.86
CA ASN A 317 27.89 -5.90 9.26
C ASN A 317 26.89 -4.72 9.37
N LEU A 318 25.62 -5.04 9.61
CA LEU A 318 24.52 -4.07 9.65
C LEU A 318 24.56 -3.12 10.87
N GLN A 319 25.48 -3.33 11.81
CA GLN A 319 25.74 -2.40 12.92
C GLN A 319 26.67 -1.26 12.51
N GLU A 320 27.49 -1.47 11.49
CA GLU A 320 28.49 -0.51 11.06
C GLU A 320 28.06 0.20 9.76
N TRP A 321 27.45 -0.56 8.85
CA TRP A 321 27.10 -0.09 7.51
C TRP A 321 25.61 0.12 7.31
N VAL A 322 25.28 1.24 6.69
CA VAL A 322 24.01 1.45 5.97
C VAL A 322 24.28 1.67 4.49
N PHE A 323 23.35 1.25 3.64
CA PHE A 323 23.46 1.44 2.20
C PHE A 323 22.31 2.27 1.67
N GLN A 324 22.55 3.04 0.62
CA GLN A 324 21.50 3.70 -0.15
C GLN A 324 21.63 3.32 -1.62
N PHE A 325 20.53 3.35 -2.36
CA PHE A 325 20.63 3.21 -3.80
C PHE A 325 21.03 4.53 -4.43
N ALA A 326 21.92 4.46 -5.41
CA ALA A 326 22.18 5.60 -6.27
C ALA A 326 20.88 6.07 -6.93
N ASN A 327 20.03 5.16 -7.42
CA ASN A 327 18.83 5.51 -8.18
C ASN A 327 17.65 6.12 -7.39
N ASP A 328 17.80 6.36 -6.09
CA ASP A 328 16.75 7.01 -5.29
C ASP A 328 16.97 8.54 -5.31
N PRO A 329 15.97 9.36 -5.68
CA PRO A 329 16.12 10.82 -5.66
C PRO A 329 16.39 11.38 -4.26
N SER A 330 15.94 10.68 -3.21
CA SER A 330 16.08 11.11 -1.82
C SER A 330 17.37 10.63 -1.15
N SER A 331 18.18 9.81 -1.84
CA SER A 331 19.37 9.22 -1.26
C SER A 331 20.63 10.07 -1.42
N ILE A 332 20.75 10.92 -2.43
CA ILE A 332 22.05 11.52 -2.75
C ILE A 332 22.44 12.61 -1.75
N LEU A 333 23.30 12.24 -0.80
CA LEU A 333 24.19 13.14 -0.09
C LEU A 333 25.37 13.54 -1.01
N ASN A 334 26.24 14.44 -0.55
CA ASN A 334 27.48 14.70 -1.28
C ASN A 334 28.25 13.38 -1.44
N LEU A 335 28.75 13.05 -2.64
CA LEU A 335 29.46 11.78 -2.89
C LEU A 335 30.65 11.59 -1.93
N GLU A 336 31.22 12.70 -1.45
CA GLU A 336 32.30 12.72 -0.47
C GLU A 336 31.90 12.13 0.89
N ASP A 337 30.62 12.18 1.25
CA ASP A 337 30.08 11.65 2.51
C ASP A 337 30.05 10.12 2.54
N TYR A 338 30.05 9.47 1.36
CA TYR A 338 30.04 8.01 1.29
C TYR A 338 31.40 7.41 1.62
N SER A 339 31.36 6.35 2.42
CA SER A 339 32.52 5.53 2.77
C SER A 339 32.90 4.58 1.63
N ALA A 340 31.93 4.17 0.81
CA ALA A 340 32.15 3.33 -0.36
C ALA A 340 31.10 3.61 -1.45
N ILE A 341 31.52 3.51 -2.72
CA ILE A 341 30.63 3.50 -3.88
C ILE A 341 30.71 2.10 -4.50
N ILE A 342 29.61 1.37 -4.53
CA ILE A 342 29.57 -0.04 -4.88
C ILE A 342 28.85 -0.18 -6.21
N PHE A 343 29.52 -0.71 -7.22
CA PHE A 343 28.92 -1.03 -8.52
C PHE A 343 28.45 -2.49 -8.51
N GLY A 344 27.13 -2.66 -8.57
CA GLY A 344 26.46 -3.96 -8.69
C GLY A 344 26.71 -4.63 -10.04
N GLU A 345 26.22 -5.85 -10.22
CA GLU A 345 26.46 -6.62 -11.46
C GLU A 345 25.89 -5.94 -12.71
N ASN A 346 24.84 -5.14 -12.54
CA ASN A 346 24.19 -4.41 -13.62
C ASN A 346 24.34 -2.89 -13.52
N GLY A 347 25.10 -2.39 -12.54
CA GLY A 347 25.30 -0.96 -12.34
C GLY A 347 26.65 -0.51 -12.86
N GLY A 348 26.66 0.55 -13.67
CA GLY A 348 27.87 1.17 -14.19
C GLY A 348 28.00 2.64 -13.77
N ILE A 349 29.14 3.23 -14.11
CA ILE A 349 29.38 4.66 -13.90
C ILE A 349 28.33 5.53 -14.60
N THR A 350 27.83 5.09 -15.75
CA THR A 350 26.76 5.75 -16.49
C THR A 350 25.48 5.86 -15.67
N ASP A 351 25.12 4.81 -14.91
CA ASP A 351 23.92 4.84 -14.07
C ASP A 351 24.04 5.89 -12.96
N LEU A 352 25.23 6.02 -12.38
CA LEU A 352 25.53 7.07 -11.40
C LEU A 352 25.50 8.46 -12.05
N LEU A 353 26.14 8.62 -13.21
CA LEU A 353 26.22 9.87 -13.94
C LEU A 353 24.84 10.42 -14.28
N VAL A 354 23.99 9.58 -14.90
CA VAL A 354 22.64 9.98 -15.30
C VAL A 354 21.80 10.36 -14.09
N HIS A 355 21.99 9.69 -12.95
CA HIS A 355 21.24 10.02 -11.73
C HIS A 355 21.73 11.31 -11.06
N MET A 356 22.99 11.69 -11.25
CA MET A 356 23.55 12.94 -10.74
C MET A 356 23.28 14.16 -11.63
N VAL A 357 22.68 13.96 -12.80
CA VAL A 357 22.20 15.07 -13.63
C VAL A 357 21.12 15.84 -12.87
N ASP A 358 21.08 17.17 -13.07
CA ASP A 358 20.05 18.05 -12.49
C ASP A 358 18.62 17.60 -12.90
N GLU A 359 17.66 17.73 -11.98
CA GLU A 359 16.26 17.34 -12.18
C GLU A 359 15.62 18.03 -13.39
N CYS A 360 16.07 19.23 -13.79
CA CYS A 360 15.55 19.92 -14.97
C CYS A 360 15.80 19.16 -16.30
N TYR A 361 16.75 18.22 -16.33
CA TYR A 361 17.03 17.38 -17.48
C TYR A 361 16.39 15.98 -17.39
N LYS A 362 15.78 15.64 -16.24
CA LYS A 362 15.12 14.36 -16.01
C LYS A 362 13.64 14.49 -16.33
N ILE A 363 13.14 13.53 -17.10
CA ILE A 363 11.75 13.49 -17.53
C ILE A 363 11.13 12.21 -16.96
N PRO A 364 10.37 12.33 -15.85
CA PRO A 364 9.64 11.22 -15.27
C PRO A 364 8.50 10.79 -16.20
N LEU A 365 8.72 9.74 -16.99
CA LEU A 365 7.80 9.39 -18.08
C LEU A 365 6.39 9.03 -17.57
N TRP A 366 6.27 8.55 -16.34
CA TRP A 366 4.99 8.13 -15.75
C TRP A 366 4.00 9.29 -15.62
N GLU A 367 4.45 10.54 -15.62
CA GLU A 367 3.57 11.73 -15.55
C GLU A 367 2.78 11.95 -16.84
N TYR A 368 3.23 11.32 -17.93
CA TYR A 368 2.64 11.41 -19.25
C TYR A 368 1.95 10.11 -19.68
N ALA A 369 1.97 9.08 -18.82
CA ALA A 369 1.36 7.80 -19.11
C ALA A 369 -0.16 7.86 -18.92
N SER A 370 -0.88 7.11 -19.74
CA SER A 370 -2.31 6.89 -19.54
C SER A 370 -2.54 5.86 -18.42
N LEU A 371 -3.67 5.98 -17.72
CA LEU A 371 -4.14 4.90 -16.86
C LEU A 371 -4.48 3.69 -17.74
N TRP A 372 -4.22 2.49 -17.24
CA TRP A 372 -4.48 1.25 -17.97
C TRP A 372 -5.94 1.18 -18.44
N ASN A 373 -6.15 1.18 -19.76
CA ASN A 373 -7.45 0.97 -20.38
C ASN A 373 -7.32 -0.11 -21.45
N ILE A 374 -8.04 -1.22 -21.26
CA ILE A 374 -8.01 -2.40 -22.14
C ILE A 374 -8.32 -2.03 -23.61
N LYS A 375 -9.03 -0.92 -23.84
CA LYS A 375 -9.40 -0.45 -25.19
C LYS A 375 -8.35 0.44 -25.84
N GLU A 376 -7.41 1.02 -25.09
CA GLU A 376 -6.43 1.99 -25.60
C GLU A 376 -5.04 1.34 -25.72
N THR A 377 -4.88 0.46 -26.71
CA THR A 377 -3.64 -0.30 -26.93
C THR A 377 -2.53 0.49 -27.62
N SER A 378 -2.82 1.71 -28.10
CA SER A 378 -1.86 2.58 -28.80
C SER A 378 -1.20 3.64 -27.91
N LYS A 379 -1.49 3.63 -26.60
CA LYS A 379 -0.91 4.57 -25.63
C LYS A 379 0.06 3.84 -24.71
N TRP A 380 1.05 4.59 -24.22
CA TRP A 380 1.82 4.14 -23.08
C TRP A 380 0.92 4.14 -21.85
N VAL A 381 0.94 3.03 -21.12
CA VAL A 381 0.14 2.84 -19.91
C VAL A 381 1.05 2.63 -18.73
N LEU A 382 0.64 3.13 -17.57
CA LEU A 382 1.30 2.76 -16.32
C LEU A 382 1.04 1.27 -16.08
N GLY A 383 2.11 0.48 -16.05
CA GLY A 383 2.03 -0.96 -15.95
C GLY A 383 3.12 -1.50 -15.06
N TYR A 384 2.72 -2.20 -14.00
CA TYR A 384 3.64 -3.16 -13.40
C TYR A 384 3.68 -4.37 -14.32
N PRO A 385 4.86 -4.83 -14.74
CA PRO A 385 4.99 -6.05 -15.52
C PRO A 385 4.30 -7.19 -14.78
N ILE A 386 3.21 -7.67 -15.36
CA ILE A 386 2.38 -8.75 -14.80
C ILE A 386 3.16 -10.08 -14.77
N THR A 387 4.30 -10.15 -15.47
CA THR A 387 5.19 -11.30 -15.47
C THR A 387 5.92 -11.44 -14.12
N PRO A 388 5.61 -12.50 -13.33
CA PRO A 388 6.02 -12.57 -11.92
C PRO A 388 7.53 -12.72 -11.65
N ASN A 389 8.36 -13.01 -12.66
CA ASN A 389 9.70 -13.56 -12.42
C ASN A 389 10.87 -12.68 -12.86
N LEU A 390 10.70 -11.70 -13.76
CA LEU A 390 11.87 -11.00 -14.36
C LEU A 390 12.08 -9.56 -13.89
N LEU A 391 11.02 -8.82 -13.56
CA LEU A 391 11.14 -7.39 -13.26
C LEU A 391 10.94 -7.03 -11.78
N LYS A 392 10.32 -7.90 -10.98
CA LYS A 392 10.20 -7.70 -9.52
C LYS A 392 11.57 -7.71 -8.83
N GLU A 393 12.54 -8.40 -9.41
CA GLU A 393 13.91 -8.49 -8.87
C GLU A 393 14.75 -7.23 -9.15
N VAL A 394 14.33 -6.37 -10.10
CA VAL A 394 15.21 -5.33 -10.65
C VAL A 394 14.65 -3.90 -10.54
N ILE A 395 13.34 -3.71 -10.46
CA ILE A 395 12.77 -2.35 -10.53
C ILE A 395 12.75 -1.63 -9.17
N ILE A 396 13.51 -0.54 -9.10
CA ILE A 396 13.34 0.54 -8.11
C ILE A 396 12.79 1.74 -8.90
N SER A 397 11.49 1.70 -9.19
CA SER A 397 10.75 2.85 -9.71
C SER A 397 9.55 3.07 -8.79
N PRO A 398 9.49 4.22 -8.08
CA PRO A 398 8.49 4.45 -7.05
C PRO A 398 7.06 4.50 -7.58
N LYS A 399 6.86 4.82 -8.87
CA LYS A 399 5.54 4.90 -9.50
C LYS A 399 5.28 3.81 -10.55
N GLY A 400 6.22 2.87 -10.72
CA GLY A 400 6.12 1.78 -11.70
C GLY A 400 6.69 2.16 -13.07
N LEU A 401 6.63 1.22 -14.01
CA LEU A 401 7.12 1.42 -15.38
C LEU A 401 5.97 1.78 -16.33
N LEU A 402 6.32 2.41 -17.44
CA LEU A 402 5.45 2.52 -18.59
C LEU A 402 5.60 1.26 -19.42
N ALA A 403 4.49 0.66 -19.80
CA ALA A 403 4.47 -0.49 -20.70
C ALA A 403 3.81 -0.11 -22.03
N ASN A 404 4.29 -0.69 -23.12
CA ASN A 404 3.48 -0.83 -24.32
C ASN A 404 2.49 -2.00 -24.09
N PRO A 405 1.17 -1.75 -23.99
CA PRO A 405 0.21 -2.80 -23.67
C PRO A 405 -0.02 -3.79 -24.82
N SER A 406 0.37 -3.46 -26.05
CA SER A 406 0.17 -4.32 -27.21
C SER A 406 1.46 -4.47 -28.01
N PRO A 407 2.08 -5.68 -28.05
CA PRO A 407 3.31 -5.88 -28.83
C PRO A 407 3.10 -5.70 -30.35
N ASN A 408 1.84 -5.74 -30.82
CA ASN A 408 1.48 -5.60 -32.24
C ASN A 408 1.07 -4.17 -32.63
N GLN A 409 1.02 -3.24 -31.67
CA GLN A 409 0.68 -1.84 -31.94
C GLN A 409 1.78 -0.92 -31.43
N MET A 410 1.96 0.17 -32.15
CA MET A 410 2.92 1.19 -31.76
C MET A 410 2.31 2.06 -30.66
N ALA A 411 2.89 2.00 -29.46
CA ALA A 411 2.54 2.92 -28.38
C ALA A 411 3.12 4.30 -28.68
N ARG A 412 2.33 5.35 -28.46
CA ARG A 412 2.74 6.74 -28.67
C ARG A 412 2.44 7.59 -27.44
N MET A 413 3.39 8.46 -27.10
CA MET A 413 3.19 9.55 -26.14
C MET A 413 3.91 10.79 -26.65
N SER A 414 3.40 11.96 -26.26
CA SER A 414 4.00 13.24 -26.62
C SER A 414 3.93 14.21 -25.46
N PHE A 415 4.98 14.99 -25.29
CA PHE A 415 5.10 15.99 -24.23
C PHE A 415 6.06 17.10 -24.67
N GLU A 416 6.07 18.20 -23.93
CA GLU A 416 6.98 19.32 -24.18
C GLU A 416 8.20 19.25 -23.25
N PHE A 417 9.35 19.66 -23.78
CA PHE A 417 10.58 19.80 -23.02
C PHE A 417 11.15 21.20 -23.21
N SER A 418 11.48 21.86 -22.10
CA SER A 418 12.10 23.18 -22.12
C SER A 418 13.61 23.03 -22.26
N VAL A 419 14.15 23.41 -23.41
CA VAL A 419 15.58 23.43 -23.72
C VAL A 419 16.19 24.71 -23.13
N PRO A 420 17.04 24.62 -22.09
CA PRO A 420 17.59 25.81 -21.43
C PRO A 420 18.56 26.61 -22.31
N GLU A 421 19.24 25.95 -23.26
CA GLU A 421 20.29 26.56 -24.09
C GLU A 421 20.47 25.85 -25.44
N SER A 422 21.01 26.57 -26.43
CA SER A 422 21.24 26.02 -27.77
C SER A 422 22.55 25.24 -27.84
N THR A 423 22.52 23.92 -27.73
CA THR A 423 23.72 23.06 -27.75
C THR A 423 23.41 21.63 -28.21
N MET A 424 24.44 20.77 -28.24
CA MET A 424 24.29 19.34 -28.49
C MET A 424 23.85 18.63 -27.22
N TYR A 425 22.71 17.96 -27.27
CA TYR A 425 22.16 17.15 -26.19
C TYR A 425 22.38 15.67 -26.44
N GLU A 426 22.62 14.92 -25.37
CA GLU A 426 22.55 13.46 -25.37
C GLU A 426 21.22 13.00 -24.79
N ILE A 427 20.66 11.96 -25.38
CA ILE A 427 19.38 11.40 -24.97
C ILE A 427 19.60 10.01 -24.40
N TRP A 428 19.18 9.81 -23.16
CA TRP A 428 19.28 8.56 -22.43
C TRP A 428 17.90 8.08 -22.00
N LEU A 429 17.66 6.79 -22.11
CA LEU A 429 16.43 6.13 -21.64
C LEU A 429 16.78 5.05 -20.63
N ARG A 430 16.02 4.99 -19.53
CA ARG A 430 16.08 3.90 -18.58
C ARG A 430 15.04 2.86 -18.92
N LEU A 431 15.51 1.69 -19.35
CA LEU A 431 14.72 0.65 -19.99
C LEU A 431 14.66 -0.61 -19.16
N GLY A 432 13.49 -1.22 -19.10
CA GLY A 432 13.34 -2.61 -18.69
C GLY A 432 13.74 -3.55 -19.82
N THR A 433 14.82 -4.29 -19.64
CA THR A 433 15.37 -5.27 -20.58
C THR A 433 14.98 -6.70 -20.18
N GLY A 434 15.05 -7.64 -21.11
CA GLY A 434 14.82 -9.08 -20.84
C GLY A 434 13.48 -9.61 -21.33
N PHE A 435 12.79 -8.82 -22.15
CA PHE A 435 11.52 -9.14 -22.78
C PHE A 435 11.72 -9.33 -24.29
N SER A 436 10.69 -9.78 -24.99
CA SER A 436 10.70 -9.94 -26.46
C SER A 436 11.23 -8.68 -27.17
N SER A 437 11.82 -8.84 -28.36
CA SER A 437 12.38 -7.76 -29.17
C SER A 437 11.40 -6.60 -29.37
N GLY A 438 11.66 -5.49 -28.69
CA GLY A 438 10.98 -4.21 -28.90
C GLY A 438 11.97 -3.13 -29.30
N SER A 439 11.47 -2.02 -29.83
CA SER A 439 12.28 -0.84 -30.13
C SER A 439 11.56 0.43 -29.71
N ILE A 440 12.34 1.46 -29.42
CA ILE A 440 11.84 2.81 -29.12
C ILE A 440 12.48 3.77 -30.09
N THR A 441 11.66 4.59 -30.73
CA THR A 441 12.11 5.71 -31.56
C THR A 441 11.73 7.02 -30.87
N ILE A 442 12.68 7.94 -30.82
CA ILE A 442 12.53 9.25 -30.20
C ILE A 442 12.51 10.31 -31.29
N VAL A 443 11.45 11.10 -31.34
CA VAL A 443 11.31 12.20 -32.29
C VAL A 443 11.25 13.50 -31.52
N ILE A 444 12.12 14.46 -31.84
CA ILE A 444 12.18 15.78 -31.20
C ILE A 444 12.06 16.85 -32.29
N GLY A 445 11.08 17.75 -32.15
CA GLY A 445 10.84 18.80 -33.16
C GLY A 445 10.55 18.24 -34.56
N GLY A 446 9.91 17.07 -34.65
CA GLY A 446 9.60 16.39 -35.91
C GLY A 446 10.77 15.67 -36.58
N LYS A 447 11.97 15.66 -35.98
CA LYS A 447 13.14 14.92 -36.47
C LYS A 447 13.42 13.72 -35.58
N GLU A 448 13.80 12.59 -36.18
CA GLU A 448 14.26 11.43 -35.42
C GLU A 448 15.58 11.78 -34.72
N ALA A 449 15.58 11.74 -33.39
CA ALA A 449 16.72 12.09 -32.55
C ALA A 449 17.53 10.86 -32.12
N GLY A 450 16.93 9.67 -32.18
CA GLY A 450 17.56 8.42 -31.79
C GLY A 450 16.59 7.25 -31.76
N SER A 451 17.13 6.04 -31.73
CA SER A 451 16.37 4.81 -31.63
C SER A 451 17.13 3.77 -30.82
N ILE A 452 16.43 2.99 -29.99
CA ILE A 452 16.99 1.91 -29.17
C ILE A 452 16.25 0.61 -29.47
N THR A 453 17.00 -0.46 -29.72
CA THR A 453 16.48 -1.82 -29.67
C THR A 453 16.68 -2.37 -28.26
N VAL A 454 15.61 -2.86 -27.64
CA VAL A 454 15.66 -3.39 -26.27
C VAL A 454 16.55 -4.65 -26.24
N PRO A 455 17.63 -4.66 -25.43
CA PRO A 455 18.48 -5.83 -25.27
C PRO A 455 17.73 -7.03 -24.67
N SER A 456 18.23 -8.23 -24.97
CA SER A 456 17.71 -9.48 -24.42
C SER A 456 18.20 -9.78 -22.99
N ASP A 457 19.21 -9.06 -22.50
CA ASP A 457 19.66 -9.18 -21.11
C ASP A 457 18.57 -8.67 -20.17
N THR A 458 18.58 -9.07 -18.90
CA THR A 458 17.49 -8.76 -17.97
C THR A 458 17.86 -7.59 -17.07
N GLY A 459 16.92 -6.68 -16.84
CA GLY A 459 17.04 -5.68 -15.78
C GLY A 459 16.58 -4.27 -16.14
N LEU A 460 17.04 -3.28 -15.39
CA LEU A 460 16.85 -1.86 -15.69
C LEU A 460 18.19 -1.25 -16.08
N LYS A 461 18.29 -0.70 -17.28
CA LYS A 461 19.55 -0.15 -17.80
C LYS A 461 19.36 1.23 -18.41
N TRP A 462 20.32 2.11 -18.19
CA TRP A 462 20.43 3.34 -18.96
C TRP A 462 21.07 3.06 -20.31
N MET A 463 20.40 3.48 -21.37
CA MET A 463 20.88 3.33 -22.73
C MET A 463 20.82 4.65 -23.48
N LYS A 464 21.89 4.97 -24.20
CA LYS A 464 21.95 6.15 -25.04
C LYS A 464 21.13 5.91 -26.31
N ALA A 465 20.10 6.73 -26.51
CA ALA A 465 19.27 6.66 -27.70
C ALA A 465 19.87 7.40 -28.89
N GLY A 466 20.57 8.51 -28.63
CA GLY A 466 21.11 9.35 -29.68
C GLY A 466 21.68 10.66 -29.15
N SER A 467 21.93 11.59 -30.07
CA SER A 467 22.35 12.95 -29.75
C SER A 467 21.79 13.88 -30.80
N ILE A 468 21.37 15.07 -30.38
CA ILE A 468 20.69 16.03 -31.25
C ILE A 468 21.07 17.47 -30.86
N GLN A 469 21.25 18.31 -31.87
CA GLN A 469 21.40 19.75 -31.67
C GLN A 469 20.01 20.34 -31.40
N LEU A 470 19.84 20.97 -30.23
CA LEU A 470 18.61 21.68 -29.88
C LEU A 470 18.88 23.18 -29.79
N GLU A 471 17.86 23.96 -30.09
CA GLU A 471 17.85 25.41 -29.85
C GLU A 471 17.10 25.69 -28.56
N LYS A 472 17.52 26.73 -27.84
CA LYS A 472 16.85 27.21 -26.63
C LYS A 472 15.37 27.51 -26.92
N GLY A 473 14.47 26.95 -26.11
CA GLY A 473 13.02 27.10 -26.29
C GLY A 473 12.25 25.86 -25.84
N SER A 474 10.94 25.82 -26.11
CA SER A 474 10.14 24.60 -25.91
C SER A 474 10.17 23.74 -27.18
N VAL A 475 10.42 22.44 -27.04
CA VAL A 475 10.36 21.47 -28.14
C VAL A 475 9.39 20.36 -27.81
N GLN A 476 8.64 19.92 -28.82
CA GLN A 476 7.78 18.74 -28.69
C GLN A 476 8.61 17.46 -28.85
N ILE A 477 8.41 16.52 -27.93
CA ILE A 477 9.00 15.19 -27.92
C ILE A 477 7.91 14.17 -28.18
N GLN A 478 8.20 13.17 -29.01
CA GLN A 478 7.36 12.00 -29.20
C GLN A 478 8.18 10.73 -28.95
N LEU A 479 7.63 9.84 -28.12
CA LEU A 479 8.19 8.50 -27.89
C LEU A 479 7.30 7.45 -28.55
N LEU A 480 7.88 6.71 -29.49
CA LEU A 480 7.23 5.67 -30.27
C LEU A 480 7.78 4.31 -29.83
N GLY A 481 6.97 3.50 -29.16
CA GLY A 481 7.34 2.15 -28.73
C GLY A 481 6.76 1.11 -29.68
N ASN A 482 7.58 0.19 -30.16
CA ASN A 482 7.16 -0.98 -30.93
C ASN A 482 7.55 -2.26 -30.19
N GLY A 483 6.67 -3.26 -30.17
CA GLY A 483 6.88 -4.49 -29.38
C GLY A 483 6.70 -4.29 -27.87
N GLN A 484 7.14 -5.28 -27.09
CA GLN A 484 7.04 -5.23 -25.62
C GLN A 484 8.21 -4.43 -25.05
N VAL A 485 7.92 -3.24 -24.55
CA VAL A 485 8.91 -2.31 -24.03
C VAL A 485 8.47 -1.78 -22.69
N PHE A 486 9.41 -1.67 -21.75
CA PHE A 486 9.20 -1.03 -20.47
C PHE A 486 10.14 0.17 -20.29
N LEU A 487 9.58 1.30 -19.88
CA LEU A 487 10.30 2.56 -19.69
C LEU A 487 10.12 3.06 -18.26
N ASP A 488 11.16 3.68 -17.70
CA ASP A 488 11.09 4.34 -16.38
C ASP A 488 11.22 5.86 -16.54
N MET A 489 12.37 6.29 -17.05
CA MET A 489 12.76 7.69 -17.09
C MET A 489 13.53 8.00 -18.39
N MET A 490 13.46 9.25 -18.83
CA MET A 490 14.25 9.79 -19.92
C MET A 490 15.13 10.93 -19.38
N VAL A 491 16.35 11.05 -19.89
CA VAL A 491 17.25 12.16 -19.59
C VAL A 491 17.71 12.80 -20.89
N ILE A 492 17.56 14.11 -20.98
CA ILE A 492 18.00 14.93 -22.12
C ILE A 492 18.95 15.99 -21.58
N VAL A 493 20.24 15.73 -21.69
CA VAL A 493 21.27 16.51 -20.99
C VAL A 493 22.29 17.07 -21.98
N PRO A 494 22.77 18.31 -21.82
CA PRO A 494 23.84 18.83 -22.66
C PRO A 494 25.07 17.93 -22.59
N LYS A 495 25.69 17.67 -23.74
CA LYS A 495 26.84 16.78 -23.82
C LYS A 495 28.02 17.21 -22.95
N TYR A 496 28.24 18.52 -22.80
CA TYR A 496 29.33 19.04 -21.97
C TYR A 496 29.06 18.85 -20.47
N VAL A 497 27.80 19.00 -20.01
CA VAL A 497 27.40 18.74 -18.61
C VAL A 497 27.72 17.30 -18.23
N PHE A 498 27.41 16.35 -19.11
CA PHE A 498 27.72 14.94 -18.86
C PHE A 498 29.23 14.69 -18.71
N LYS A 499 30.04 15.33 -19.57
CA LYS A 499 31.51 15.24 -19.53
C LYS A 499 32.11 15.91 -18.28
N GLU A 500 31.54 17.01 -17.84
CA GLU A 500 31.95 17.70 -16.60
C GLU A 500 31.64 16.85 -15.36
N LEU A 501 30.44 16.25 -15.31
CA LEU A 501 30.06 15.30 -14.27
C LEU A 501 31.00 14.09 -14.27
N GLU A 502 31.27 13.49 -15.43
CA GLU A 502 32.20 12.37 -15.57
C GLU A 502 33.59 12.72 -15.03
N THR A 503 34.11 13.90 -15.38
CA THR A 503 35.42 14.38 -14.89
C THR A 503 35.42 14.60 -13.37
N SER A 504 34.33 15.15 -12.83
CA SER A 504 34.20 15.44 -11.39
C SER A 504 34.06 14.15 -10.57
N ILE A 505 33.23 13.22 -11.04
CA ILE A 505 32.93 11.96 -10.38
C ILE A 505 34.11 11.00 -10.47
N SER A 506 34.85 10.96 -11.60
CA SER A 506 36.01 10.09 -11.75
C SER A 506 37.07 10.32 -10.68
N LYS A 507 37.27 11.58 -10.23
CA LYS A 507 38.20 11.90 -9.15
C LYS A 507 37.78 11.26 -7.82
N ILE A 508 36.49 11.24 -7.52
CA ILE A 508 35.94 10.68 -6.28
C ILE A 508 35.95 9.15 -6.35
N ILE A 509 35.43 8.58 -7.45
CA ILE A 509 35.33 7.14 -7.71
C ILE A 509 36.69 6.46 -7.52
N ASN A 510 37.76 7.00 -8.11
CA ASN A 510 39.09 6.38 -8.06
C ASN A 510 39.63 6.10 -6.64
N SER A 511 39.08 6.76 -5.61
CA SER A 511 39.50 6.57 -4.22
C SER A 511 38.56 5.69 -3.38
N LYS A 512 37.31 5.46 -3.83
CA LYS A 512 36.23 4.90 -3.00
C LYS A 512 35.34 3.89 -3.72
N SER A 513 35.59 3.61 -5.00
CA SER A 513 34.76 2.69 -5.77
C SER A 513 35.20 1.24 -5.64
N TYR A 514 34.21 0.36 -5.55
CA TYR A 514 34.39 -1.07 -5.51
C TYR A 514 33.41 -1.72 -6.49
N THR A 515 33.84 -2.79 -7.16
CA THR A 515 32.88 -3.78 -7.66
C THR A 515 32.20 -4.48 -6.47
N LEU A 516 31.02 -5.06 -6.69
CA LEU A 516 30.29 -5.78 -5.65
C LEU A 516 31.14 -6.86 -4.97
N ASP A 517 31.86 -7.67 -5.75
CA ASP A 517 32.70 -8.75 -5.22
C ASP A 517 33.92 -8.23 -4.45
N GLU A 518 34.57 -7.18 -4.95
CA GLU A 518 35.68 -6.51 -4.23
C GLU A 518 35.21 -5.97 -2.88
N PHE A 519 34.03 -5.34 -2.84
CA PHE A 519 33.47 -4.80 -1.61
C PHE A 519 33.18 -5.90 -0.59
N ILE A 520 32.51 -6.99 -1.02
CA ILE A 520 32.20 -8.14 -0.17
C ILE A 520 33.48 -8.74 0.43
N ASN A 521 34.50 -8.95 -0.41
CA ASN A 521 35.79 -9.48 0.04
C ASN A 521 36.50 -8.53 1.01
N THR A 522 36.42 -7.22 0.78
CA THR A 522 37.04 -6.20 1.64
C THR A 522 36.39 -6.15 3.03
N ILE A 523 35.06 -6.23 3.10
CA ILE A 523 34.36 -6.24 4.40
C ILE A 523 34.58 -7.56 5.14
N ALA A 524 34.54 -8.69 4.44
CA ALA A 524 34.73 -10.00 5.07
C ALA A 524 36.06 -10.13 5.83
N LEU A 525 37.09 -9.37 5.42
CA LEU A 525 38.41 -9.36 6.05
C LEU A 525 38.53 -8.40 7.24
N ASN A 526 37.64 -7.41 7.35
CA ASN A 526 37.75 -6.28 8.29
C ASN A 526 36.73 -6.33 9.43
N ASP A 527 36.17 -7.49 9.77
CA ASP A 527 35.14 -7.64 10.80
C ASP A 527 35.71 -7.53 12.24
N SER A 528 36.51 -6.50 12.48
CA SER A 528 36.88 -6.08 13.83
C SER A 528 35.68 -5.37 14.45
N LEU A 529 35.16 -5.94 15.53
CA LEU A 529 34.08 -5.36 16.35
C LEU A 529 34.54 -4.03 16.94
N GLU A 530 34.28 -2.91 16.27
CA GLU A 530 34.40 -1.59 16.87
C GLU A 530 33.37 -1.43 18.01
N GLU A 531 33.70 -0.63 19.01
CA GLU A 531 32.79 -0.36 20.14
C GLU A 531 31.50 0.29 19.63
N HIS A 532 30.40 -0.45 19.72
CA HIS A 532 29.08 0.06 19.34
C HIS A 532 28.57 1.06 20.37
N TYR A 533 28.09 2.20 19.88
CA TYR A 533 27.39 3.17 20.72
C TYR A 533 26.09 2.56 21.25
N SER A 534 25.96 2.53 22.58
CA SER A 534 24.71 2.14 23.21
C SER A 534 23.69 3.27 23.07
N ILE A 535 22.55 2.95 22.45
CA ILE A 535 21.40 3.85 22.33
C ILE A 535 20.27 3.35 23.23
N GLN A 536 19.78 4.22 24.10
CA GLN A 536 18.56 3.98 24.86
C GLN A 536 17.40 4.62 24.10
N TRP A 537 16.28 3.91 24.00
CA TRP A 537 15.09 4.42 23.32
C TRP A 537 13.82 4.03 24.06
N VAL A 538 12.80 4.87 23.93
CA VAL A 538 11.47 4.66 24.49
C VAL A 538 10.44 5.14 23.47
N ARG A 539 9.53 4.24 23.08
CA ARG A 539 8.40 4.60 22.23
C ARG A 539 7.37 5.37 23.06
N LYS A 540 7.18 6.67 22.79
CA LYS A 540 6.20 7.52 23.49
C LYS A 540 4.77 7.27 22.98
N ARG A 541 4.63 7.08 21.66
CA ARG A 541 3.35 6.84 20.95
C ARG A 541 3.59 5.90 19.77
N PRO A 542 2.56 5.34 19.13
CA PRO A 542 2.73 4.53 17.92
C PRO A 542 3.55 5.23 16.82
N THR A 543 3.46 6.56 16.76
CA THR A 543 4.08 7.45 15.75
C THR A 543 5.14 8.41 16.33
N SER A 544 5.61 8.17 17.56
CA SER A 544 6.71 8.94 18.16
C SER A 544 7.62 8.08 19.04
N LEU A 545 8.92 8.27 18.87
CA LEU A 545 9.96 7.56 19.60
C LEU A 545 11.01 8.54 20.09
N TYR A 546 11.34 8.45 21.38
CA TYR A 546 12.41 9.21 22.00
C TYR A 546 13.67 8.35 22.12
N PHE A 547 14.84 8.94 21.89
CA PHE A 547 16.12 8.26 22.03
C PHE A 547 17.14 9.13 22.77
N ARG A 548 18.11 8.47 23.40
CA ARG A 548 19.27 9.08 24.04
C ARG A 548 20.51 8.22 23.79
N PHE A 549 21.58 8.85 23.32
CA PHE A 549 22.89 8.24 23.18
C PHE A 549 23.63 8.25 24.51
N ALA A 550 24.38 7.19 24.79
CA ALA A 550 25.28 7.17 25.95
C ALA A 550 26.47 8.12 25.77
N ASN A 551 27.00 8.21 24.55
CA ASN A 551 28.15 9.04 24.18
C ASN A 551 27.82 9.84 22.91
N ALA A 552 28.52 10.96 22.71
CA ALA A 552 28.43 11.73 21.46
C ALA A 552 28.84 10.85 20.28
N SER A 553 27.98 10.78 19.26
CA SER A 553 28.25 10.04 18.03
C SER A 553 27.98 10.92 16.82
N SER A 554 28.94 11.01 15.92
CA SER A 554 28.71 11.47 14.54
C SER A 554 28.35 10.25 13.69
N GLY A 555 27.38 10.40 12.78
CA GLY A 555 27.05 9.34 11.84
C GLY A 555 25.58 9.41 11.42
N TYR A 556 24.96 8.23 11.34
CA TYR A 556 23.60 8.08 10.86
C TYR A 556 22.75 7.32 11.88
N LEU A 557 21.52 7.78 12.09
CA LEU A 557 20.52 7.11 12.89
C LEU A 557 19.58 6.34 11.97
N ILE A 558 19.56 5.01 12.12
CA ILE A 558 18.65 4.13 11.39
C ILE A 558 17.42 3.89 12.23
N PHE A 559 16.26 4.06 11.60
CA PHE A 559 14.96 3.80 12.20
C PHE A 559 14.22 2.76 11.37
N SER A 560 14.06 1.56 11.93
CA SER A 560 13.49 0.36 11.29
C SER A 560 11.99 0.43 11.02
N GLU A 561 11.41 1.62 10.87
CA GLU A 561 10.08 1.82 10.29
C GLU A 561 10.18 1.97 8.76
N LEU A 562 9.07 1.70 8.07
CA LEU A 562 8.99 1.92 6.62
C LEU A 562 9.31 3.36 6.28
N TYR A 563 10.12 3.55 5.24
CA TYR A 563 10.55 4.86 4.81
C TYR A 563 9.35 5.75 4.50
N SER A 564 9.38 6.95 5.06
CA SER A 564 8.51 8.03 4.65
C SER A 564 9.24 9.35 4.84
N PRO A 565 9.22 10.27 3.84
CA PRO A 565 9.84 11.59 3.96
C PRO A 565 9.14 12.49 5.00
N LEU A 566 8.05 11.99 5.60
CA LEU A 566 7.24 12.67 6.62
C LEU A 566 7.65 12.28 8.04
N TRP A 567 8.62 11.39 8.21
CA TRP A 567 9.31 11.20 9.48
C TRP A 567 10.32 12.33 9.72
N LEU A 568 10.28 12.88 10.92
CA LEU A 568 11.09 14.02 11.34
C LEU A 568 11.84 13.67 12.61
N LEU A 569 13.15 13.81 12.60
CA LEU A 569 13.98 13.79 13.79
C LEU A 569 14.10 15.22 14.33
N LYS A 570 13.73 15.42 15.58
CA LYS A 570 13.88 16.67 16.32
C LYS A 570 14.89 16.48 17.44
N SER A 571 15.91 17.32 17.45
CA SER A 571 16.76 17.49 18.62
C SER A 571 16.70 18.94 19.11
N LYS A 572 17.49 19.29 20.13
CA LYS A 572 17.53 20.64 20.70
C LYS A 572 18.11 21.64 19.70
N SER A 573 19.11 21.24 18.92
CA SER A 573 19.83 22.17 18.04
C SER A 573 19.44 22.08 16.57
N TYR A 574 18.77 21.00 16.13
CA TYR A 574 18.40 20.83 14.73
C TYR A 574 17.16 19.93 14.52
N GLU A 575 16.60 20.03 13.32
CA GLU A 575 15.63 19.08 12.79
C GLU A 575 16.20 18.44 11.52
N SER A 576 15.99 17.14 11.36
CA SER A 576 16.46 16.39 10.19
C SER A 576 15.31 15.55 9.63
N ARG A 577 15.08 15.68 8.32
CA ARG A 577 14.08 14.85 7.64
C ARG A 577 14.67 13.48 7.34
N SER A 578 13.80 12.48 7.35
CA SER A 578 14.19 11.13 6.96
C SER A 578 14.67 11.09 5.51
N THR A 579 15.76 10.36 5.30
CA THR A 579 16.25 9.87 4.02
C THR A 579 16.09 8.36 3.99
N ILE A 580 16.14 7.75 2.81
CA ILE A 580 15.90 6.32 2.66
C ILE A 580 17.19 5.52 2.84
N ALA A 581 17.13 4.46 3.64
CA ALA A 581 18.19 3.46 3.82
C ALA A 581 17.73 2.10 3.30
N TYR A 582 18.64 1.38 2.64
CA TYR A 582 18.44 0.11 1.94
C TYR A 582 17.28 0.14 0.93
N GLY A 583 16.88 1.33 0.48
CA GLY A 583 15.69 1.55 -0.35
C GLY A 583 14.37 1.24 0.37
N LEU A 584 14.35 1.26 1.72
CA LEU A 584 13.27 0.66 2.48
C LEU A 584 12.92 1.35 3.81
N ILE A 585 13.91 1.63 4.65
CA ILE A 585 13.72 2.13 6.02
C ILE A 585 14.22 3.57 6.16
N ASN A 586 13.94 4.18 7.30
CA ASN A 586 14.30 5.56 7.55
C ASN A 586 15.75 5.70 8.05
N MET A 587 16.42 6.75 7.60
CA MET A 587 17.74 7.16 8.05
C MET A 587 17.78 8.67 8.28
N PHE A 588 18.45 9.10 9.34
CA PHE A 588 18.67 10.50 9.65
C PHE A 588 20.16 10.77 9.82
N VAL A 589 20.62 11.90 9.29
CA VAL A 589 21.96 12.42 9.62
C VAL A 589 21.91 13.00 11.03
N ILE A 590 22.85 12.59 11.89
CA ILE A 590 22.95 13.08 13.26
C ILE A 590 24.18 13.97 13.44
N ASN A 591 24.01 15.07 14.19
CA ASN A 591 25.10 15.94 14.59
C ASN A 591 25.63 15.48 15.95
N SER A 592 26.96 15.42 16.10
CA SER A 592 27.63 14.88 17.29
C SER A 592 27.38 15.67 18.58
N SER A 593 26.87 16.90 18.49
CA SER A 593 26.59 17.73 19.66
C SER A 593 25.34 17.33 20.45
N ASP A 594 24.39 16.64 19.82
CA ASP A 594 23.09 16.34 20.43
C ASP A 594 23.00 14.88 20.89
N LEU A 595 22.91 14.69 22.22
CA LEU A 595 22.85 13.36 22.83
C LEU A 595 21.44 12.76 22.90
N GLU A 596 20.39 13.53 22.60
CA GLU A 596 19.01 13.07 22.72
C GLU A 596 18.09 13.72 21.67
N GLY A 597 17.00 13.04 21.32
CA GLY A 597 16.05 13.52 20.33
C GLY A 597 14.76 12.72 20.28
N GLU A 598 13.85 13.17 19.42
CA GLU A 598 12.56 12.53 19.17
C GLU A 598 12.32 12.37 17.67
N ILE A 599 11.97 11.16 17.25
CA ILE A 599 11.48 10.87 15.90
C ILE A 599 9.96 10.91 15.94
N GLU A 600 9.33 11.71 15.09
CA GLU A 600 7.88 11.90 15.02
C GLU A 600 7.37 11.77 13.58
N TYR A 601 6.20 11.13 13.41
CA TYR A 601 5.50 11.08 12.13
C TYR A 601 4.56 12.30 11.99
N ILE A 602 4.91 13.25 11.12
CA ILE A 602 4.18 14.52 10.95
C ILE A 602 2.68 14.32 10.68
N PRO A 603 2.23 13.36 9.84
CA PRO A 603 0.82 13.18 9.51
C PRO A 603 -0.08 12.90 10.71
N GLN A 604 0.46 12.34 11.80
CA GLN A 604 -0.31 12.09 13.01
C GLN A 604 -0.93 13.38 13.57
N ARG A 605 -0.26 14.53 13.42
CA ARG A 605 -0.77 15.83 13.89
C ARG A 605 -2.09 16.21 13.22
N PHE A 606 -2.25 15.87 11.94
CA PHE A 606 -3.49 16.14 11.21
C PHE A 606 -4.59 15.15 11.59
N VAL A 607 -4.25 13.90 11.90
CA VAL A 607 -5.20 12.92 12.45
C VAL A 607 -5.74 13.40 13.78
N ASP A 608 -4.85 13.80 14.70
CA ASP A 608 -5.24 14.33 16.00
C ASP A 608 -6.15 15.56 15.85
N LEU A 609 -5.81 16.50 14.95
CA LEU A 609 -6.67 17.64 14.62
C LEU A 609 -8.05 17.21 14.07
N GLY A 610 -8.09 16.24 13.17
CA GLY A 610 -9.32 15.70 12.61
C GLY A 610 -10.23 15.06 13.67
N VAL A 611 -9.64 14.37 14.65
CA VAL A 611 -10.36 13.83 15.81
C VAL A 611 -10.99 14.96 16.63
N TYR A 612 -10.23 16.03 16.93
CA TYR A 612 -10.77 17.18 17.66
C TYR A 612 -11.92 17.86 16.92
N ILE A 613 -11.79 18.08 15.62
CA ILE A 613 -12.84 18.66 14.77
C ILE A 613 -14.09 17.76 14.78
N SER A 614 -13.92 16.44 14.70
CA SER A 614 -15.03 15.47 14.69
C SER A 614 -15.78 15.43 16.02
N ILE A 615 -15.05 15.43 17.14
CA ILE A 615 -15.63 15.50 18.48
C ILE A 615 -16.41 16.80 18.64
N PHE A 616 -15.81 17.94 18.27
CA PHE A 616 -16.46 19.24 18.35
C PHE A 616 -17.73 19.31 17.50
N GLY A 617 -17.67 18.86 16.24
CA GLY A 617 -18.82 18.82 15.33
C GLY A 617 -19.94 17.91 15.84
N SER A 618 -19.60 16.77 16.45
CA SER A 618 -20.57 15.85 17.05
C SER A 618 -21.28 16.47 18.26
N VAL A 619 -20.51 17.09 19.17
CA VAL A 619 -21.06 17.80 20.34
C VAL A 619 -21.97 18.94 19.91
N LEU A 620 -21.55 19.73 18.91
CA LEU A 620 -22.36 20.80 18.35
C LEU A 620 -23.67 20.26 17.75
N SER A 621 -23.61 19.19 16.96
CA SER A 621 -24.79 18.58 16.33
C SER A 621 -25.78 18.04 17.37
N ILE A 622 -25.28 17.36 18.40
CA ILE A 622 -26.11 16.87 19.52
C ILE A 622 -26.74 18.05 20.25
N THR A 623 -25.98 19.13 20.50
CA THR A 623 -26.48 20.33 21.17
C THR A 623 -27.61 20.98 20.37
N LEU A 624 -27.43 21.15 19.06
CA LEU A 624 -28.44 21.69 18.16
C LEU A 624 -29.68 20.80 18.10
N LEU A 625 -29.50 19.47 18.07
CA LEU A 625 -30.61 18.52 18.14
C LEU A 625 -31.39 18.67 19.45
N VAL A 626 -30.72 18.70 20.60
CA VAL A 626 -31.36 18.89 21.91
C VAL A 626 -32.09 20.23 21.99
N LEU A 627 -31.49 21.31 21.49
CA LEU A 627 -32.12 22.63 21.44
C LEU A 627 -33.36 22.63 20.54
N SER A 628 -33.28 22.03 19.35
CA SER A 628 -34.42 21.93 18.44
C SER A 628 -35.58 21.13 19.04
N LEU A 629 -35.28 20.02 19.73
CA LEU A 629 -36.29 19.22 20.44
C LEU A 629 -36.93 20.01 21.60
N ARG A 630 -36.16 20.81 22.34
CA ARG A 630 -36.69 21.69 23.39
C ARG A 630 -37.59 22.79 22.83
N LEU A 631 -37.16 23.45 21.76
CA LEU A 631 -37.95 24.48 21.08
C LEU A 631 -39.26 23.89 20.55
N HIS A 632 -39.21 22.71 19.93
CA HIS A 632 -40.39 22.02 19.44
C HIS A 632 -41.38 21.68 20.56
N ARG A 633 -40.90 21.16 21.71
CA ARG A 633 -41.75 20.93 22.89
C ARG A 633 -42.40 22.21 23.41
N SER A 634 -41.65 23.32 23.46
CA SER A 634 -42.19 24.60 23.95
C SER A 634 -43.31 25.16 23.07
N ASN A 635 -43.18 25.00 21.74
CA ASN A 635 -44.22 25.39 20.81
C ASN A 635 -45.46 24.50 20.93
N PHE A 636 -45.27 23.20 21.16
CA PHE A 636 -46.38 22.26 21.39
C PHE A 636 -47.15 22.57 22.69
N SER A 637 -46.45 22.99 23.75
CA SER A 637 -47.11 23.42 25.00
C SER A 637 -47.85 24.76 24.91
N ARG A 638 -47.55 25.60 23.91
CA ARG A 638 -48.27 26.86 23.65
C ARG A 638 -49.49 26.69 22.74
N MET A 639 -49.56 25.57 22.01
CA MET A 639 -50.70 25.24 21.14
C MET A 639 -51.78 24.42 21.84
N LYS A 640 -51.48 23.87 23.02
CA LYS A 640 -52.48 23.39 23.99
C LYS A 640 -52.86 24.53 24.92
#